data_AF-A0A355W728-F1
#
_entry.id   AF-A0A355W728-F1
#
_cell.length_a   1.000
_cell.length_b   1.000
_cell.length_c   1.000
_cell.angle_alpha   90.00
_cell.angle_beta   90.00
_cell.angle_gamma   90.00
#
_symmetry.space_group_name_H-M   'P 1'
#
loop_
_entity.id
_entity.type
_entity.pdbx_description
1 polymer ?
#
loop_
_entity_poly.entity_id
_entity_poly.type
_entity_poly.pdbx_seq_one_letter_code
_entity_poly.pdbx_strand_id
1 'polypeptide(L)'
;MDGDKMGKLVNGETLASTWESVMHPEIVERLKMPEFDEKYKSKWDDIFKNHPKRLLTPAIHAAISESLGDFSIYGVDSIIKENKGRLIYAGGDDVCAVLPVDTALKAAEEIQKYYNSFFRIISGQKPNKSINNIWNVEPGKMSVCLGEGENISISAGILICHHKESLSQMIVRAHHLLDDKAKAETDRNACAIELRKRSGGSRYFARKWDKREAWKSFHRIGELISNKNKRKISTSLVYRLEQFRTGIEAILKKDDYEKLLTNFIKKQLDRSMLASGKNSKEELKEFAEKIVNIIIVKNKDNKPAFEPEGLIVAGFIADKGGEQ
;
A
#
# COMPACT_ATOMS: atom_id res chain seq x y z
N MET A 1 0.26 3.05 11.07
CA MET A 1 -0.72 2.76 10.01
C MET A 1 -2.08 3.04 10.61
N ASP A 2 -3.03 3.49 9.81
CA ASP A 2 -4.38 3.84 10.26
C ASP A 2 -5.39 3.54 9.15
N GLY A 3 -6.58 3.07 9.54
CA GLY A 3 -7.66 2.74 8.64
C GLY A 3 -8.22 3.97 7.95
N ASP A 4 -8.48 3.85 6.65
CA ASP A 4 -8.97 4.96 5.87
C ASP A 4 -10.48 5.13 6.02
N LYS A 5 -10.90 6.32 6.45
CA LYS A 5 -12.33 6.71 6.53
C LYS A 5 -13.16 5.71 7.35
N MET A 6 -12.58 5.09 8.38
CA MET A 6 -13.27 4.09 9.20
C MET A 6 -14.57 4.59 9.84
N GLY A 7 -14.65 5.88 10.18
CA GLY A 7 -15.91 6.49 10.64
C GLY A 7 -17.07 6.32 9.65
N LYS A 8 -16.82 6.35 8.33
CA LYS A 8 -17.86 6.13 7.31
C LYS A 8 -18.35 4.69 7.30
N LEU A 9 -17.46 3.72 7.50
CA LEU A 9 -17.83 2.30 7.58
C LEU A 9 -18.64 2.04 8.84
N VAL A 10 -18.18 2.55 9.99
CA VAL A 10 -18.88 2.43 11.27
C VAL A 10 -20.24 3.11 11.23
N ASN A 11 -20.41 4.20 10.47
CA ASN A 11 -21.71 4.86 10.26
C ASN A 11 -22.58 4.20 9.16
N GLY A 12 -22.08 3.15 8.51
CA GLY A 12 -22.81 2.41 7.48
C GLY A 12 -22.82 3.04 6.08
N GLU A 13 -22.13 4.16 5.86
CA GLU A 13 -22.12 4.87 4.57
C GLU A 13 -21.44 4.06 3.46
N THR A 14 -20.35 3.37 3.81
CA THR A 14 -19.50 2.61 2.88
C THR A 14 -19.77 1.11 2.91
N LEU A 15 -20.86 0.66 3.57
CA LEU A 15 -21.30 -0.72 3.48
C LEU A 15 -21.67 -1.04 2.03
N ALA A 16 -20.89 -1.90 1.40
CA ALA A 16 -21.12 -2.35 0.03
C ALA A 16 -22.25 -3.40 -0.07
N SER A 17 -22.60 -4.04 1.04
CA SER A 17 -23.63 -5.08 1.09
C SER A 17 -25.02 -4.54 0.75
N THR A 18 -25.73 -5.22 -0.13
CA THR A 18 -27.14 -5.00 -0.40
C THR A 18 -27.99 -6.02 0.33
N TRP A 19 -29.31 -5.80 0.42
CA TRP A 19 -30.24 -6.83 0.91
C TRP A 19 -30.14 -8.11 0.08
N GLU A 20 -29.96 -7.98 -1.23
CA GLU A 20 -29.79 -9.13 -2.14
C GLU A 20 -28.49 -9.88 -1.87
N SER A 21 -27.38 -9.17 -1.61
CA SER A 21 -26.08 -9.82 -1.44
C SER A 21 -25.93 -10.59 -0.13
N VAL A 22 -26.78 -10.32 0.86
CA VAL A 22 -26.69 -10.95 2.20
C VAL A 22 -27.72 -12.04 2.43
N MET A 23 -28.70 -12.16 1.53
CA MET A 23 -29.69 -13.23 1.59
C MET A 23 -29.20 -14.46 0.84
N HIS A 24 -29.75 -15.63 1.21
CA HIS A 24 -29.47 -16.86 0.49
C HIS A 24 -29.91 -16.71 -0.98
N PRO A 25 -29.07 -17.08 -1.97
CA PRO A 25 -29.38 -16.89 -3.39
C PRO A 25 -30.75 -17.44 -3.80
N GLU A 26 -31.12 -18.65 -3.35
CA GLU A 26 -32.43 -19.25 -3.64
C GLU A 26 -33.61 -18.43 -3.10
N ILE A 27 -33.44 -17.75 -1.96
CA ILE A 27 -34.50 -16.89 -1.41
C ILE A 27 -34.66 -15.65 -2.30
N VAL A 28 -33.54 -15.04 -2.71
CA VAL A 28 -33.55 -13.89 -3.62
C VAL A 28 -34.18 -14.26 -4.95
N GLU A 29 -33.83 -15.42 -5.52
CA GLU A 29 -34.42 -15.93 -6.75
C GLU A 29 -35.93 -16.12 -6.60
N ARG A 30 -36.38 -16.83 -5.56
CA ARG A 30 -37.81 -17.05 -5.30
C ARG A 30 -38.58 -15.75 -5.13
N LEU A 31 -38.06 -14.79 -4.38
CA LEU A 31 -38.69 -13.48 -4.19
C LEU A 31 -38.85 -12.70 -5.49
N LYS A 32 -37.95 -12.90 -6.47
CA LYS A 32 -38.02 -12.24 -7.78
C LYS A 32 -38.93 -12.95 -8.78
N MET A 33 -39.31 -14.21 -8.54
CA MET A 33 -40.15 -14.98 -9.47
C MET A 33 -41.52 -14.30 -9.64
N PRO A 34 -42.05 -14.16 -10.88
CA PRO A 34 -43.38 -13.60 -11.13
C PRO A 34 -44.51 -14.32 -10.40
N GLU A 35 -44.39 -15.65 -10.26
CA GLU A 35 -45.43 -16.53 -9.71
C GLU A 35 -45.40 -16.65 -8.17
N PHE A 36 -44.40 -16.05 -7.50
CA PHE A 36 -44.30 -16.10 -6.04
C PHE A 36 -45.36 -15.22 -5.39
N ASP A 37 -45.87 -15.66 -4.23
CA ASP A 37 -46.98 -15.01 -3.53
C ASP A 37 -46.72 -13.50 -3.32
N GLU A 38 -47.59 -12.70 -3.94
CA GLU A 38 -47.52 -11.23 -4.00
C GLU A 38 -47.48 -10.57 -2.61
N LYS A 39 -48.10 -11.20 -1.62
CA LYS A 39 -48.11 -10.72 -0.23
C LYS A 39 -46.69 -10.60 0.34
N TYR A 40 -45.79 -11.50 -0.05
CA TYR A 40 -44.40 -11.48 0.39
C TYR A 40 -43.52 -10.72 -0.60
N LYS A 41 -43.74 -10.87 -1.90
CA LYS A 41 -42.91 -10.28 -2.95
C LYS A 41 -42.98 -8.75 -3.02
N SER A 42 -44.19 -8.17 -2.98
CA SER A 42 -44.41 -6.74 -3.27
C SER A 42 -43.55 -5.81 -2.41
N LYS A 43 -43.37 -6.13 -1.13
CA LYS A 43 -42.51 -5.35 -0.21
C LYS A 43 -41.03 -5.54 -0.48
N TRP A 44 -40.60 -6.75 -0.81
CA TRP A 44 -39.20 -7.03 -1.15
C TRP A 44 -38.79 -6.41 -2.48
N ASP A 45 -39.68 -6.38 -3.48
CA ASP A 45 -39.43 -5.70 -4.76
C ASP A 45 -39.18 -4.21 -4.57
N ASP A 46 -39.94 -3.55 -3.69
CA ASP A 46 -39.73 -2.15 -3.33
C ASP A 46 -38.38 -1.95 -2.64
N ILE A 47 -38.04 -2.79 -1.66
CA ILE A 47 -36.75 -2.73 -0.96
C ILE A 47 -35.59 -2.91 -1.93
N PHE A 48 -35.63 -3.92 -2.81
CA PHE A 48 -34.56 -4.17 -3.77
C PHE A 48 -34.36 -3.02 -4.77
N LYS A 49 -35.45 -2.36 -5.19
CA LYS A 49 -35.37 -1.26 -6.17
C LYS A 49 -35.02 0.07 -5.53
N ASN A 50 -35.68 0.42 -4.44
CA ASN A 50 -35.65 1.77 -3.87
C ASN A 50 -34.73 1.88 -2.64
N HIS A 51 -34.46 0.77 -1.95
CA HIS A 51 -33.64 0.73 -0.74
C HIS A 51 -32.62 -0.43 -0.75
N PRO A 52 -31.82 -0.60 -1.82
CA PRO A 52 -31.01 -1.80 -2.02
C PRO A 52 -29.93 -1.99 -0.95
N LYS A 53 -29.37 -0.89 -0.42
CA LYS A 53 -28.29 -0.95 0.57
C LYS A 53 -28.79 -1.52 1.90
N ARG A 54 -28.01 -2.45 2.47
CA ARG A 54 -28.29 -3.01 3.79
C ARG A 54 -28.13 -1.93 4.86
N LEU A 55 -29.06 -1.91 5.81
CA LEU A 55 -28.98 -1.02 6.96
C LEU A 55 -27.92 -1.52 7.96
N LEU A 56 -27.26 -0.56 8.61
CA LEU A 56 -26.38 -0.81 9.73
C LEU A 56 -27.18 -1.37 10.92
N THR A 57 -26.68 -2.44 11.53
CA THR A 57 -27.31 -3.08 12.69
C THR A 57 -26.25 -3.36 13.76
N PRO A 58 -26.63 -3.56 15.03
CA PRO A 58 -25.70 -3.94 16.09
C PRO A 58 -24.88 -5.19 15.74
N ALA A 59 -25.47 -6.15 15.02
CA ALA A 59 -24.77 -7.34 14.55
C ALA A 59 -23.66 -7.04 13.53
N ILE A 60 -23.90 -6.08 12.61
CA ILE A 60 -22.87 -5.62 11.66
C ILE A 60 -21.76 -4.87 12.40
N HIS A 61 -22.10 -4.02 13.37
CA HIS A 61 -21.11 -3.36 14.22
C HIS A 61 -20.23 -4.36 14.99
N ALA A 62 -20.86 -5.38 15.57
CA ALA A 62 -20.14 -6.44 16.28
C ALA A 62 -19.20 -7.20 15.32
N ALA A 63 -19.66 -7.51 14.11
CA ALA A 63 -18.84 -8.15 13.09
C ALA A 63 -17.63 -7.29 12.68
N ILE A 64 -17.82 -5.99 12.40
CA ILE A 64 -16.72 -5.06 12.09
C ILE A 64 -15.72 -5.00 13.26
N SER A 65 -16.23 -4.91 14.49
CA SER A 65 -15.40 -4.86 15.69
C SER A 65 -14.60 -6.14 15.89
N GLU A 66 -15.21 -7.30 15.63
CA GLU A 66 -14.53 -8.60 15.67
C GLU A 66 -13.46 -8.69 14.56
N SER A 67 -13.74 -8.26 13.33
CA SER A 67 -12.77 -8.23 12.23
C SER A 67 -11.54 -7.39 12.59
N LEU A 68 -11.74 -6.20 13.17
CA LEU A 68 -10.68 -5.31 13.60
C LEU A 68 -9.92 -5.86 14.82
N GLY A 69 -10.62 -6.52 15.75
CA GLY A 69 -10.01 -7.24 16.86
C GLY A 69 -9.11 -8.38 16.37
N ASP A 70 -9.58 -9.18 15.43
CA ASP A 70 -8.80 -10.28 14.87
C ASP A 70 -7.57 -9.78 14.09
N PHE A 71 -7.75 -8.74 13.29
CA PHE A 71 -6.66 -8.07 12.57
C PHE A 71 -5.57 -7.59 13.53
N SER A 72 -5.93 -6.86 14.58
CA SER A 72 -4.96 -6.30 15.54
C SER A 72 -4.29 -7.38 16.40
N ILE A 73 -5.06 -8.35 16.92
CA ILE A 73 -4.56 -9.37 17.84
C ILE A 73 -3.73 -10.43 17.12
N TYR A 74 -4.22 -10.96 15.99
CA TYR A 74 -3.62 -12.12 15.33
C TYR A 74 -2.84 -11.75 14.07
N GLY A 75 -3.28 -10.73 13.33
CA GLY A 75 -2.62 -10.28 12.11
C GLY A 75 -1.37 -9.47 12.40
N VAL A 76 -1.56 -8.30 13.00
CA VAL A 76 -0.50 -7.31 13.21
C VAL A 76 0.61 -7.87 14.09
N ASP A 77 0.29 -8.47 15.24
CA ASP A 77 1.29 -9.02 16.16
C ASP A 77 2.19 -10.08 15.48
N SER A 78 1.60 -11.02 14.73
CA SER A 78 2.35 -12.06 14.00
C SER A 78 3.27 -11.45 12.94
N ILE A 79 2.73 -10.56 12.11
CA ILE A 79 3.48 -9.93 11.01
C ILE A 79 4.67 -9.13 11.55
N ILE A 80 4.46 -8.36 12.62
CA ILE A 80 5.53 -7.57 13.23
C ILE A 80 6.62 -8.48 13.81
N LYS A 81 6.25 -9.57 14.48
CA LYS A 81 7.23 -10.55 15.02
C LYS A 81 8.03 -11.23 13.91
N GLU A 82 7.37 -11.70 12.85
CA GLU A 82 8.00 -12.33 11.69
C GLU A 82 9.00 -11.39 10.99
N ASN A 83 8.70 -10.09 10.99
CA ASN A 83 9.56 -9.04 10.43
C ASN A 83 10.55 -8.47 11.46
N LYS A 84 10.80 -9.17 12.57
CA LYS A 84 11.77 -8.80 13.63
C LYS A 84 11.55 -7.42 14.24
N GLY A 85 10.30 -6.96 14.23
CA GLY A 85 9.89 -5.68 14.81
C GLY A 85 9.44 -5.78 16.26
N ARG A 86 9.18 -4.62 16.86
CA ARG A 86 8.53 -4.48 18.16
C ARG A 86 7.22 -3.72 17.98
N LEU A 87 6.11 -4.40 18.28
CA LEU A 87 4.80 -3.77 18.33
C LEU A 87 4.69 -2.89 19.58
N ILE A 88 4.28 -1.63 19.41
CA ILE A 88 4.01 -0.69 20.50
C ILE A 88 2.51 -0.62 20.76
N TYR A 89 1.72 -0.51 19.69
CA TYR A 89 0.27 -0.40 19.75
C TYR A 89 -0.38 -1.05 18.52
N ALA A 90 -1.43 -1.81 18.75
CA ALA A 90 -2.38 -2.27 17.73
C ALA A 90 -3.77 -2.24 18.35
N GLY A 91 -4.61 -1.29 17.94
CA GLY A 91 -5.95 -1.11 18.49
C GLY A 91 -6.94 -0.88 17.37
N GLY A 92 -7.70 -1.92 17.03
CA GLY A 92 -8.57 -1.88 15.85
C GLY A 92 -7.75 -1.72 14.57
N ASP A 93 -7.96 -0.63 13.86
CA ASP A 93 -7.29 -0.30 12.59
C ASP A 93 -5.96 0.45 12.74
N ASP A 94 -5.71 1.06 13.90
CA ASP A 94 -4.49 1.79 14.19
C ASP A 94 -3.32 0.86 14.60
N VAL A 95 -2.15 1.09 14.01
CA VAL A 95 -0.91 0.32 14.27
C VAL A 95 0.30 1.23 14.44
N CYS A 96 1.03 1.05 15.54
CA CYS A 96 2.34 1.67 15.80
C CYS A 96 3.38 0.59 16.18
N ALA A 97 4.47 0.52 15.42
CA ALA A 97 5.55 -0.42 15.65
C ALA A 97 6.91 0.17 15.25
N VAL A 98 7.98 -0.37 15.82
CA VAL A 98 9.36 -0.06 15.45
C VAL A 98 9.97 -1.29 14.81
N LEU A 99 10.53 -1.15 13.61
CA LEU A 99 11.09 -2.27 12.84
C LEU A 99 12.49 -1.94 12.33
N PRO A 100 13.31 -2.98 12.05
CA PRO A 100 14.49 -2.84 11.20
C PRO A 100 14.15 -2.19 9.85
N VAL A 101 15.09 -1.42 9.31
CA VAL A 101 14.88 -0.61 8.09
C VAL A 101 14.53 -1.49 6.89
N ASP A 102 15.13 -2.67 6.80
CA ASP A 102 15.00 -3.64 5.73
C ASP A 102 13.67 -4.39 5.72
N THR A 103 13.05 -4.58 6.89
CA THR A 103 11.78 -5.31 7.02
C THR A 103 10.57 -4.39 7.19
N ALA A 104 10.76 -3.10 7.50
CA ALA A 104 9.67 -2.15 7.76
C ALA A 104 8.65 -2.05 6.60
N LEU A 105 9.13 -1.93 5.35
CA LEU A 105 8.25 -1.84 4.19
C LEU A 105 7.50 -3.17 3.95
N LYS A 106 8.20 -4.30 4.07
CA LYS A 106 7.59 -5.63 3.92
C LYS A 106 6.48 -5.86 4.94
N ALA A 107 6.72 -5.51 6.20
CA ALA A 107 5.72 -5.62 7.26
C ALA A 107 4.48 -4.77 6.95
N ALA A 108 4.67 -3.52 6.50
CA ALA A 108 3.55 -2.64 6.15
C ALA A 108 2.74 -3.18 4.97
N GLU A 109 3.39 -3.75 3.94
CA GLU A 109 2.71 -4.42 2.83
C GLU A 109 1.92 -5.66 3.28
N GLU A 110 2.48 -6.46 4.18
CA GLU A 110 1.81 -7.64 4.73
C GLU A 110 0.59 -7.26 5.61
N ILE A 111 0.72 -6.21 6.43
CA ILE A 111 -0.40 -5.66 7.22
C ILE A 111 -1.50 -5.15 6.30
N GLN A 112 -1.17 -4.41 5.23
CA GLN A 112 -2.15 -3.93 4.27
C GLN A 112 -2.89 -5.09 3.58
N LYS A 113 -2.16 -6.12 3.14
CA LYS A 113 -2.77 -7.34 2.56
C LYS A 113 -3.64 -8.10 3.55
N TYR A 114 -3.32 -8.07 4.84
CA TYR A 114 -4.21 -8.61 5.88
C TYR A 114 -5.48 -7.79 5.98
N TYR A 115 -5.34 -6.48 6.16
CA TYR A 115 -6.45 -5.57 6.36
C TYR A 115 -7.52 -5.71 5.27
N ASN A 116 -7.08 -5.88 4.02
CA ASN A 116 -7.96 -6.02 2.85
C ASN A 116 -8.31 -7.47 2.45
N SER A 117 -7.88 -8.48 3.21
CA SER A 117 -8.30 -9.86 2.94
C SER A 117 -9.77 -10.09 3.32
N PHE A 118 -10.42 -11.10 2.75
CA PHE A 118 -11.82 -11.44 3.07
C PHE A 118 -11.91 -12.44 4.23
N PHE A 119 -11.11 -13.50 4.19
CA PHE A 119 -11.15 -14.58 5.17
C PHE A 119 -9.74 -15.06 5.49
N ARG A 120 -9.50 -15.36 6.77
CA ARG A 120 -8.25 -15.95 7.24
C ARG A 120 -8.50 -17.06 8.24
N ILE A 121 -7.64 -18.07 8.25
CA ILE A 121 -7.59 -19.05 9.34
C ILE A 121 -6.49 -18.65 10.32
N ILE A 122 -6.90 -18.47 11.57
CA ILE A 122 -6.01 -18.27 12.70
C ILE A 122 -5.76 -19.64 13.34
N SER A 123 -4.51 -20.10 13.25
CA SER A 123 -4.03 -21.32 13.91
C SER A 123 -2.71 -21.02 14.60
N GLY A 124 -2.56 -21.44 15.86
CA GLY A 124 -1.45 -21.00 16.72
C GLY A 124 -0.03 -21.41 16.30
N GLN A 125 0.16 -22.10 15.17
CA GLN A 125 1.46 -22.64 14.74
C GLN A 125 1.87 -22.28 13.31
N LYS A 126 1.04 -21.56 12.53
CA LYS A 126 1.34 -21.21 11.14
C LYS A 126 1.00 -19.75 10.84
N PRO A 127 1.71 -19.09 9.91
CA PRO A 127 1.31 -17.76 9.43
C PRO A 127 -0.13 -17.81 8.92
N ASN A 128 -0.95 -16.85 9.35
CA ASN A 128 -2.37 -16.78 9.02
C ASN A 128 -2.56 -16.81 7.51
N LYS A 129 -3.22 -17.86 6.99
CA LYS A 129 -3.41 -18.04 5.56
C LYS A 129 -4.67 -17.33 5.10
N SER A 130 -4.54 -16.55 4.04
CA SER A 130 -5.70 -16.04 3.29
C SER A 130 -6.42 -17.22 2.65
N ILE A 131 -7.73 -17.27 2.81
CA ILE A 131 -8.58 -18.25 2.16
C ILE A 131 -9.09 -17.63 0.85
N ASN A 132 -8.97 -18.37 -0.24
CA ASN A 132 -9.58 -18.04 -1.53
C ASN A 132 -10.80 -18.94 -1.76
N ASN A 133 -11.37 -18.96 -2.96
CA ASN A 133 -12.60 -19.71 -3.31
C ASN A 133 -12.58 -21.22 -2.98
N ILE A 134 -11.42 -21.80 -2.66
CA ILE A 134 -11.27 -23.20 -2.25
C ILE A 134 -10.57 -23.21 -0.90
N TRP A 135 -11.23 -23.82 0.10
CA TRP A 135 -10.70 -23.99 1.45
C TRP A 135 -10.77 -25.45 1.85
N ASN A 136 -9.64 -26.00 2.31
CA ASN A 136 -9.62 -27.28 2.99
C ASN A 136 -9.85 -27.02 4.48
N VAL A 137 -10.93 -27.57 5.02
CA VAL A 137 -11.29 -27.41 6.44
C VAL A 137 -10.11 -27.83 7.31
N GLU A 138 -9.64 -26.91 8.14
CA GLU A 138 -8.56 -27.13 9.08
C GLU A 138 -8.93 -26.58 10.47
N PRO A 139 -8.41 -27.16 11.57
CA PRO A 139 -8.68 -26.65 12.91
C PRO A 139 -8.15 -25.22 13.10
N GLY A 140 -9.00 -24.34 13.63
CA GLY A 140 -8.64 -22.95 13.91
C GLY A 140 -9.85 -22.03 14.01
N LYS A 141 -9.62 -20.74 14.24
CA LYS A 141 -10.65 -19.70 14.13
C LYS A 141 -10.68 -19.20 12.69
N MET A 142 -11.85 -19.24 12.05
CA MET A 142 -12.07 -18.51 10.79
C MET A 142 -12.37 -17.06 11.13
N SER A 143 -11.44 -16.17 10.78
CA SER A 143 -11.62 -14.73 10.87
C SER A 143 -12.27 -14.21 9.60
N VAL A 144 -13.37 -13.48 9.75
CA VAL A 144 -13.97 -12.67 8.69
C VAL A 144 -13.32 -11.30 8.75
N CYS A 145 -12.55 -10.95 7.72
CA CYS A 145 -11.84 -9.68 7.65
C CYS A 145 -12.70 -8.63 6.92
N LEU A 146 -12.26 -7.37 6.90
CA LEU A 146 -13.03 -6.27 6.31
C LEU A 146 -13.21 -6.38 4.78
N GLY A 147 -12.35 -7.14 4.12
CA GLY A 147 -12.38 -7.32 2.67
C GLY A 147 -11.96 -6.09 1.88
N GLU A 148 -12.46 -6.01 0.65
CA GLU A 148 -12.26 -4.91 -0.26
C GLU A 148 -13.57 -4.16 -0.50
N GLY A 149 -13.52 -2.85 -0.59
CA GLY A 149 -14.69 -2.02 -0.81
C GLY A 149 -14.33 -0.55 -0.97
N GLU A 150 -15.31 0.26 -1.37
CA GLU A 150 -15.11 1.69 -1.49
C GLU A 150 -14.71 2.28 -0.13
N ASN A 151 -13.56 2.93 -0.06
CA ASN A 151 -13.00 3.48 1.18
C ASN A 151 -12.70 2.44 2.28
N ILE A 152 -12.58 1.15 1.96
CA ILE A 152 -12.05 0.13 2.88
C ILE A 152 -10.57 -0.08 2.52
N SER A 153 -9.69 0.67 3.17
CA SER A 153 -8.24 0.58 2.99
C SER A 153 -7.49 0.99 4.26
N ILE A 154 -6.18 0.81 4.27
CA ILE A 154 -5.30 1.27 5.33
C ILE A 154 -4.13 2.05 4.73
N SER A 155 -3.76 3.16 5.38
CA SER A 155 -2.62 3.98 4.98
C SER A 155 -1.45 3.85 5.97
N ALA A 156 -0.22 4.04 5.49
CA ALA A 156 1.00 3.87 6.27
C ALA A 156 1.95 5.06 6.15
N GLY A 157 2.57 5.43 7.26
CA GLY A 157 3.74 6.30 7.32
C GLY A 157 4.92 5.52 7.89
N ILE A 158 6.03 5.45 7.16
CA ILE A 158 7.27 4.79 7.57
C ILE A 158 8.37 5.85 7.71
N LEU A 159 8.70 6.21 8.95
CA LEU A 159 9.77 7.17 9.24
C LEU A 159 11.08 6.44 9.56
N ILE A 160 12.08 6.63 8.71
CA ILE A 160 13.44 6.14 8.91
C ILE A 160 14.27 7.29 9.50
N CYS A 161 14.70 7.15 10.75
CA CYS A 161 15.48 8.15 11.47
C CYS A 161 16.67 7.54 12.21
N HIS A 162 17.57 8.38 12.72
CA HIS A 162 18.71 7.91 13.50
C HIS A 162 18.28 7.61 14.94
N HIS A 163 18.80 6.54 15.56
CA HIS A 163 18.49 6.13 16.95
C HIS A 163 18.82 7.17 18.04
N LYS A 164 19.42 8.32 17.70
CA LYS A 164 19.76 9.41 18.64
C LYS A 164 18.79 10.59 18.53
N GLU A 165 17.87 10.56 17.57
CA GLU A 165 16.81 11.56 17.45
C GLU A 165 15.81 11.39 18.60
N SER A 166 15.13 12.47 18.98
CA SER A 166 14.11 12.42 20.03
C SER A 166 12.94 11.54 19.60
N LEU A 167 12.67 10.46 20.34
CA LEU A 167 11.58 9.53 20.04
C LEU A 167 10.23 10.24 19.98
N SER A 168 9.94 11.14 20.92
CA SER A 168 8.68 11.89 20.96
C SER A 168 8.49 12.74 19.69
N GLN A 169 9.53 13.42 19.22
CA GLN A 169 9.47 14.19 17.98
C GLN A 169 9.31 13.29 16.76
N MET A 170 9.96 12.12 16.75
CA MET A 170 9.86 11.16 15.64
C MET A 170 8.47 10.51 15.57
N ILE A 171 7.81 10.26 16.70
CA ILE A 171 6.42 9.77 16.73
C ILE A 171 5.48 10.82 16.12
N VAL A 172 5.55 12.07 16.60
CA VAL A 172 4.73 13.17 16.04
C VAL A 172 4.96 13.32 14.54
N ARG A 173 6.23 13.21 14.10
CA ARG A 173 6.58 13.27 12.68
C ARG A 173 6.04 12.09 11.88
N ALA A 174 6.03 10.89 12.43
CA ALA A 174 5.43 9.71 11.79
C ALA A 174 3.91 9.88 11.59
N HIS A 175 3.22 10.53 12.54
CA HIS A 175 1.81 10.91 12.36
C HIS A 175 1.63 11.91 11.22
N HIS A 176 2.43 12.98 11.17
CA HIS A 176 2.39 13.92 10.04
C HIS A 176 2.67 13.24 8.69
N LEU A 177 3.63 12.31 8.64
CA LEU A 177 3.91 11.54 7.42
C LEU A 177 2.70 10.72 6.97
N LEU A 178 1.97 10.11 7.92
CA LEU A 178 0.75 9.35 7.65
C LEU A 178 -0.39 10.27 7.18
N ASP A 179 -0.67 11.34 7.92
CA ASP A 179 -1.84 12.19 7.68
C ASP A 179 -1.65 13.12 6.48
N ASP A 180 -0.51 13.79 6.39
CA ASP A 180 -0.27 14.81 5.37
C ASP A 180 0.14 14.16 4.04
N LYS A 181 1.06 13.18 4.06
CA LYS A 181 1.57 12.58 2.82
C LYS A 181 0.77 11.37 2.35
N ALA A 182 0.57 10.35 3.20
CA ALA A 182 -0.13 9.14 2.75
C ALA A 182 -1.62 9.39 2.54
N LYS A 183 -2.29 10.07 3.48
CA LYS A 183 -3.74 10.32 3.36
C LYS A 183 -4.08 11.54 2.51
N ALA A 184 -3.53 12.73 2.82
CA ALA A 184 -3.96 13.96 2.14
C ALA A 184 -3.34 14.16 0.76
N GLU A 185 -2.03 13.97 0.59
CA GLU A 185 -1.36 14.17 -0.71
C GLU A 185 -1.53 12.97 -1.66
N THR A 186 -1.51 11.74 -1.13
CA THR A 186 -1.59 10.51 -1.96
C THR A 186 -3.03 9.97 -2.07
N ASP A 187 -4.01 10.64 -1.45
CA ASP A 187 -5.43 10.26 -1.45
C ASP A 187 -5.66 8.83 -0.93
N ARG A 188 -5.08 8.55 0.24
CA ARG A 188 -5.32 7.33 1.04
C ARG A 188 -4.99 6.03 0.29
N ASN A 189 -5.21 4.88 0.93
CA ASN A 189 -4.79 3.57 0.43
C ASN A 189 -3.31 3.59 -0.01
N ALA A 190 -2.46 4.21 0.79
CA ALA A 190 -1.10 4.56 0.40
C ALA A 190 -0.07 4.37 1.51
N CYS A 191 1.18 4.25 1.09
CA CYS A 191 2.33 4.28 1.98
C CYS A 191 3.21 5.47 1.64
N ALA A 192 3.56 6.25 2.66
CA ALA A 192 4.57 7.29 2.59
C ALA A 192 5.78 6.89 3.43
N ILE A 193 6.97 6.95 2.82
CA ILE A 193 8.24 6.65 3.45
C ILE A 193 9.04 7.95 3.52
N GLU A 194 9.53 8.29 4.70
CA GLU A 194 10.48 9.39 4.90
C GLU A 194 11.83 8.83 5.33
N LEU A 195 12.87 9.14 4.56
CA LEU A 195 14.25 8.95 4.96
C LEU A 195 14.81 10.26 5.52
N ARG A 196 15.00 10.30 6.83
CA ARG A 196 15.59 11.44 7.55
C ARG A 196 17.02 11.11 7.96
N LYS A 197 17.98 11.70 7.25
CA LYS A 197 19.40 11.69 7.64
C LYS A 197 19.70 12.87 8.57
N ARG A 198 20.74 12.74 9.39
CA ARG A 198 21.23 13.83 10.27
C ARG A 198 21.59 15.12 9.50
N SER A 199 21.92 14.99 8.22
CA SER A 199 22.26 16.09 7.31
C SER A 199 21.68 15.83 5.91
N GLY A 200 21.42 16.90 5.15
CA GLY A 200 20.96 16.82 3.76
C GLY A 200 19.45 16.83 3.53
N GLY A 201 18.65 17.05 4.58
CA GLY A 201 17.18 17.14 4.51
C GLY A 201 16.47 15.80 4.36
N SER A 202 15.16 15.80 4.50
CA SER A 202 14.32 14.61 4.34
C SER A 202 14.18 14.23 2.86
N ARG A 203 14.01 12.94 2.60
CA ARG A 203 13.69 12.37 1.28
C ARG A 203 12.42 11.55 1.42
N TYR A 204 11.51 11.68 0.45
CA TYR A 204 10.21 11.05 0.53
C TYR A 204 10.00 10.08 -0.62
N PHE A 205 9.20 9.05 -0.38
CA PHE A 205 8.60 8.24 -1.41
C PHE A 205 7.19 7.87 -0.97
N ALA A 206 6.17 8.31 -1.72
CA ALA A 206 4.78 8.02 -1.39
C ALA A 206 4.04 7.47 -2.61
N ARG A 207 3.33 6.35 -2.44
CA ARG A 207 2.52 5.71 -3.49
C ARG A 207 1.30 5.02 -2.90
N LYS A 208 0.20 5.01 -3.66
CA LYS A 208 -0.93 4.12 -3.40
C LYS A 208 -0.47 2.65 -3.48
N TRP A 209 -1.02 1.79 -2.64
CA TRP A 209 -0.71 0.36 -2.61
C TRP A 209 -1.05 -0.35 -3.93
N ASP A 210 -2.09 0.13 -4.62
CA ASP A 210 -2.55 -0.39 -5.92
C ASP A 210 -1.59 -0.10 -7.08
N LYS A 211 -0.61 0.79 -6.92
CA LYS A 211 0.46 1.06 -7.90
C LYS A 211 1.53 -0.02 -7.85
N ARG A 212 1.13 -1.25 -8.17
CA ARG A 212 1.97 -2.46 -8.12
C ARG A 212 3.28 -2.30 -8.89
N GLU A 213 3.26 -1.68 -10.07
CA GLU A 213 4.47 -1.49 -10.87
C GLU A 213 5.45 -0.48 -10.24
N ALA A 214 4.95 0.54 -9.53
CA ALA A 214 5.81 1.46 -8.80
C ALA A 214 6.50 0.77 -7.62
N TRP A 215 5.77 -0.03 -6.84
CA TRP A 215 6.34 -0.81 -5.72
C TRP A 215 7.32 -1.90 -6.19
N LYS A 216 6.98 -2.65 -7.25
CA LYS A 216 7.92 -3.60 -7.86
C LYS A 216 9.18 -2.91 -8.36
N SER A 217 9.04 -1.75 -9.00
CA SER A 217 10.18 -0.95 -9.46
C SER A 217 11.02 -0.48 -8.27
N PHE A 218 10.39 0.00 -7.20
CA PHE A 218 11.05 0.43 -5.97
C PHE A 218 11.92 -0.68 -5.37
N HIS A 219 11.37 -1.87 -5.14
CA HIS A 219 12.11 -3.03 -4.63
C HIS A 219 13.27 -3.42 -5.57
N ARG A 220 12.98 -3.55 -6.87
CA ARG A 220 13.98 -3.97 -7.86
C ARG A 220 15.13 -2.99 -8.01
N ILE A 221 14.83 -1.69 -8.02
CA ILE A 221 15.86 -0.64 -8.07
C ILE A 221 16.69 -0.65 -6.78
N GLY A 222 16.06 -0.84 -5.62
CA GLY A 222 16.75 -1.03 -4.34
C GLY A 222 17.80 -2.15 -4.39
N GLU A 223 17.39 -3.36 -4.80
CA GLU A 223 18.28 -4.53 -4.95
C GLU A 223 19.47 -4.24 -5.89
N LEU A 224 19.19 -3.62 -7.04
CA LEU A 224 20.21 -3.33 -8.05
C LEU A 224 21.23 -2.28 -7.56
N ILE A 225 20.82 -1.37 -6.68
CA ILE A 225 21.68 -0.35 -6.09
C ILE A 225 22.51 -0.92 -4.93
N SER A 226 21.95 -1.83 -4.13
CA SER A 226 22.58 -2.42 -2.94
C SER A 226 23.78 -3.31 -3.29
N ASN A 227 23.77 -3.99 -4.44
CA ASN A 227 24.89 -4.80 -4.91
C ASN A 227 26.20 -3.98 -4.96
N LYS A 228 27.16 -4.35 -4.10
CA LYS A 228 28.35 -3.56 -3.66
C LYS A 228 29.18 -2.88 -4.77
N ASN A 229 29.11 -3.35 -6.02
CA ASN A 229 29.78 -2.73 -7.17
C ASN A 229 29.03 -1.53 -7.80
N LYS A 230 27.78 -1.26 -7.43
CA LYS A 230 26.91 -0.24 -8.07
C LYS A 230 26.54 0.96 -7.17
N ARG A 231 27.08 1.08 -5.96
CA ARG A 231 26.83 2.19 -5.01
C ARG A 231 27.02 3.61 -5.58
N LYS A 232 27.83 3.76 -6.63
CA LYS A 232 28.01 5.05 -7.33
C LYS A 232 26.82 5.45 -8.20
N ILE A 233 25.94 4.54 -8.59
CA ILE A 233 24.93 4.82 -9.62
C ILE A 233 23.73 5.58 -9.03
N SER A 234 23.19 5.23 -7.86
CA SER A 234 21.92 5.84 -7.38
C SER A 234 22.03 7.30 -6.98
N THR A 235 22.97 7.64 -6.10
CA THR A 235 23.14 9.02 -5.63
C THR A 235 23.61 9.93 -6.77
N SER A 236 24.60 9.50 -7.55
CA SER A 236 25.06 10.29 -8.71
C SER A 236 24.01 10.40 -9.81
N LEU A 237 23.16 9.37 -10.01
CA LEU A 237 22.04 9.45 -10.95
C LEU A 237 20.99 10.43 -10.48
N VAL A 238 20.61 10.45 -9.19
CA VAL A 238 19.67 11.44 -8.67
C VAL A 238 20.21 12.85 -8.85
N TYR A 239 21.45 13.13 -8.45
CA TYR A 239 22.08 14.44 -8.68
C TYR A 239 22.10 14.82 -10.16
N ARG A 240 22.37 13.86 -11.06
CA ARG A 240 22.36 14.11 -12.50
C ARG A 240 20.96 14.38 -13.04
N LEU A 241 19.95 13.62 -12.61
CA LEU A 241 18.56 13.84 -13.01
C LEU A 241 18.06 15.20 -12.51
N GLU A 242 18.47 15.63 -11.32
CA GLU A 242 18.20 16.97 -10.79
C GLU A 242 18.78 18.09 -11.67
N GLN A 243 20.00 17.92 -12.21
CA GLN A 243 20.58 18.87 -13.16
C GLN A 243 19.74 19.02 -14.44
N PHE A 244 18.92 18.02 -14.76
CA PHE A 244 18.03 18.03 -15.91
C PHE A 244 16.56 18.32 -15.56
N ARG A 245 16.26 18.78 -14.32
CA ARG A 245 14.88 19.03 -13.85
C ARG A 245 14.05 19.83 -14.84
N THR A 246 14.53 20.99 -15.31
CA THR A 246 13.80 21.83 -16.27
C THR A 246 13.51 21.09 -17.59
N GLY A 247 14.45 20.26 -18.05
CA GLY A 247 14.27 19.45 -19.26
C GLY A 247 13.26 18.32 -19.06
N ILE A 248 13.30 17.64 -17.90
CA ILE A 248 12.34 16.59 -17.53
C ILE A 248 10.94 17.19 -17.41
N GLU A 249 10.79 18.31 -16.71
CA GLU A 249 9.51 19.03 -16.57
C GLU A 249 8.96 19.51 -17.91
N ALA A 250 9.82 19.84 -18.88
CA ALA A 250 9.39 20.13 -20.24
C ALA A 250 8.90 18.88 -20.98
N ILE A 251 9.55 17.71 -20.79
CA ILE A 251 9.10 16.43 -21.33
C ILE A 251 7.72 16.05 -20.76
N LEU A 252 7.49 16.26 -19.46
CA LEU A 252 6.22 15.94 -18.79
C LEU A 252 4.99 16.70 -19.34
N LYS A 253 5.20 17.78 -20.10
CA LYS A 253 4.13 18.54 -20.77
C LYS A 253 3.71 17.94 -22.12
N LYS A 254 4.36 16.87 -22.59
CA LYS A 254 4.05 16.20 -23.86
C LYS A 254 3.12 15.01 -23.62
N ASP A 255 2.26 14.70 -24.58
CA ASP A 255 1.32 13.58 -24.47
C ASP A 255 2.04 12.22 -24.40
N ASP A 256 3.20 12.10 -25.06
CA ASP A 256 4.04 10.89 -25.10
C ASP A 256 5.21 10.93 -24.08
N TYR A 257 5.07 11.68 -22.98
CA TYR A 257 6.15 11.91 -22.02
C TYR A 257 6.78 10.62 -21.51
N GLU A 258 6.01 9.55 -21.30
CA GLU A 258 6.53 8.27 -20.77
C GLU A 258 7.59 7.67 -21.70
N LYS A 259 7.31 7.69 -23.01
CA LYS A 259 8.23 7.18 -24.03
C LYS A 259 9.46 8.08 -24.16
N LEU A 260 9.26 9.40 -24.19
CA LEU A 260 10.35 10.37 -24.29
C LEU A 260 11.27 10.31 -23.07
N LEU A 261 10.70 10.26 -21.88
CA LEU A 261 11.43 10.20 -20.61
C LEU A 261 12.17 8.88 -20.46
N THR A 262 11.53 7.76 -20.79
CA THR A 262 12.19 6.44 -20.79
C THR A 262 13.41 6.45 -21.72
N ASN A 263 13.27 6.99 -22.94
CA ASN A 263 14.39 7.10 -23.87
C ASN A 263 15.49 8.05 -23.37
N PHE A 264 15.11 9.16 -22.75
CA PHE A 264 16.05 10.09 -22.14
C PHE A 264 16.87 9.42 -21.03
N ILE A 265 16.19 8.76 -20.08
CA ILE A 265 16.84 8.05 -18.97
C ILE A 265 17.70 6.91 -19.48
N LYS A 266 17.23 6.15 -20.47
CA LYS A 266 18.03 5.12 -21.13
C LYS A 266 19.35 5.68 -21.68
N LYS A 267 19.31 6.83 -22.37
CA LYS A 267 20.53 7.50 -22.87
C LYS A 267 21.43 8.01 -21.73
N GLN A 268 20.86 8.48 -20.62
CA GLN A 268 21.64 8.90 -19.44
C GLN A 268 22.33 7.72 -18.75
N LEU A 269 21.64 6.57 -18.68
CA LEU A 269 22.17 5.33 -18.13
C LEU A 269 23.31 4.79 -18.99
N ASP A 270 23.11 4.74 -20.31
CA ASP A 270 24.11 4.29 -21.30
C ASP A 270 25.43 5.06 -21.11
N ARG A 271 25.37 6.40 -21.04
CA ARG A 271 26.55 7.26 -20.77
C ARG A 271 27.27 6.96 -19.46
N SER A 272 26.57 6.52 -18.42
CA SER A 272 27.19 6.18 -17.13
C SER A 272 27.60 4.73 -16.95
N MET A 273 26.92 3.79 -17.61
CA MET A 273 27.16 2.35 -17.48
C MET A 273 28.19 1.83 -18.49
N LEU A 274 28.50 2.59 -19.56
CA LEU A 274 29.65 2.35 -20.44
C LEU A 274 31.00 2.24 -19.69
N ALA A 275 31.08 2.74 -18.45
CA ALA A 275 32.26 2.60 -17.59
C ALA A 275 32.36 1.28 -16.81
N SER A 276 31.32 0.41 -16.81
CA SER A 276 31.22 -0.74 -15.89
C SER A 276 30.81 -2.09 -16.50
N GLY A 277 30.59 -2.20 -17.82
CA GLY A 277 30.34 -3.49 -18.51
C GLY A 277 29.23 -3.45 -19.57
N LYS A 278 29.26 -4.44 -20.50
CA LYS A 278 28.27 -4.61 -21.59
C LYS A 278 26.92 -5.13 -21.04
N ASN A 279 26.03 -4.24 -20.61
CA ASN A 279 24.61 -4.60 -20.42
C ASN A 279 23.90 -4.61 -21.79
N SER A 280 22.84 -5.42 -21.94
CA SER A 280 22.06 -5.46 -23.18
C SER A 280 21.22 -4.17 -23.37
N LYS A 281 20.85 -3.85 -24.61
CA LYS A 281 19.99 -2.68 -24.91
C LYS A 281 18.60 -2.82 -24.29
N GLU A 282 18.15 -4.05 -24.12
CA GLU A 282 16.89 -4.45 -23.50
C GLU A 282 16.93 -4.19 -21.98
N GLU A 283 17.98 -4.63 -21.28
CA GLU A 283 18.16 -4.39 -19.84
C GLU A 283 18.19 -2.90 -19.48
N LEU A 284 18.88 -2.09 -20.28
CA LEU A 284 18.92 -0.64 -20.08
C LEU A 284 17.54 0.02 -20.25
N LYS A 285 16.72 -0.51 -21.16
CA LYS A 285 15.35 -0.02 -21.37
C LYS A 285 14.49 -0.37 -20.16
N GLU A 286 14.53 -1.62 -19.72
CA GLU A 286 13.79 -2.09 -18.56
C GLU A 286 14.17 -1.31 -17.28
N PHE A 287 15.46 -1.02 -17.10
CA PHE A 287 15.93 -0.23 -15.96
C PHE A 287 15.44 1.23 -16.03
N ALA A 288 15.42 1.82 -17.23
CA ALA A 288 14.88 3.16 -17.43
C ALA A 288 13.37 3.22 -17.12
N GLU A 289 12.59 2.25 -17.57
CA GLU A 289 11.16 2.14 -17.28
C GLU A 289 10.90 2.07 -15.76
N LYS A 290 11.67 1.24 -15.04
CA LYS A 290 11.58 1.14 -13.58
C LYS A 290 11.94 2.45 -12.88
N ILE A 291 12.93 3.18 -13.37
CA ILE A 291 13.26 4.51 -12.83
C ILE A 291 12.08 5.47 -13.06
N VAL A 292 11.49 5.52 -14.26
CA VAL A 292 10.32 6.37 -14.57
C VAL A 292 9.18 6.12 -13.57
N ASN A 293 8.88 4.84 -13.28
CA ASN A 293 7.84 4.45 -12.32
C ASN A 293 8.06 5.00 -10.90
N ILE A 294 9.32 5.25 -10.52
CA ILE A 294 9.68 5.78 -9.20
C ILE A 294 9.71 7.30 -9.19
N ILE A 295 10.27 7.92 -10.23
CA ILE A 295 10.53 9.37 -10.22
C ILE A 295 9.33 10.22 -10.65
N ILE A 296 8.32 9.62 -11.28
CA ILE A 296 7.12 10.34 -11.70
C ILE A 296 5.98 10.07 -10.74
N VAL A 297 5.42 11.16 -10.21
CA VAL A 297 4.25 11.16 -9.34
C VAL A 297 3.12 11.94 -9.99
N LYS A 298 1.90 11.76 -9.48
CA LYS A 298 0.79 12.65 -9.79
C LYS A 298 0.68 13.66 -8.65
N ASN A 299 0.71 14.95 -8.98
CA ASN A 299 0.48 16.00 -7.99
C ASN A 299 -1.02 16.12 -7.65
N LYS A 300 -1.38 17.07 -6.78
CA LYS A 300 -2.77 17.32 -6.36
C LYS A 300 -3.72 17.66 -7.51
N ASP A 301 -3.20 18.22 -8.61
CA ASP A 301 -3.96 18.51 -9.83
C ASP A 301 -3.99 17.32 -10.82
N ASN A 302 -3.58 16.13 -10.37
CA ASN A 302 -3.46 14.91 -11.18
C ASN A 302 -2.50 15.06 -12.38
N LYS A 303 -1.59 16.03 -12.33
CA LYS A 303 -0.55 16.26 -13.35
C LYS A 303 0.74 15.50 -12.98
N PRO A 304 1.49 15.01 -13.98
CA PRO A 304 2.77 14.38 -13.72
C PRO A 304 3.76 15.38 -13.14
N ALA A 305 4.48 14.99 -12.10
CA ALA A 305 5.53 15.75 -11.45
C ALA A 305 6.77 14.89 -11.23
N PHE A 306 7.94 15.53 -11.22
CA PHE A 306 9.24 14.87 -11.11
C PHE A 306 9.79 14.95 -9.68
N GLU A 307 9.89 13.79 -9.03
CA GLU A 307 10.37 13.58 -7.66
C GLU A 307 11.36 12.39 -7.63
N PRO A 308 12.67 12.63 -7.82
CA PRO A 308 13.66 11.56 -7.92
C PRO A 308 14.08 10.95 -6.57
N GLU A 309 13.63 11.49 -5.45
CA GLU A 309 14.04 11.11 -4.10
C GLU A 309 13.77 9.64 -3.79
N GLY A 310 12.74 9.05 -4.40
CA GLY A 310 12.40 7.64 -4.24
C GLY A 310 13.54 6.68 -4.58
N LEU A 311 14.42 7.05 -5.51
CA LEU A 311 15.61 6.25 -5.85
C LEU A 311 16.61 6.17 -4.69
N ILE A 312 16.75 7.26 -3.91
CA ILE A 312 17.62 7.30 -2.73
C ILE A 312 17.00 6.46 -1.61
N VAL A 313 15.70 6.59 -1.39
CA VAL A 313 14.97 5.83 -0.36
C VAL A 313 15.06 4.33 -0.65
N ALA A 314 14.79 3.91 -1.89
CA ALA A 314 14.90 2.52 -2.34
C ALA A 314 16.29 1.93 -2.09
N GLY A 315 17.34 2.65 -2.51
CA GLY A 315 18.72 2.24 -2.30
C GLY A 315 19.11 2.13 -0.81
N PHE A 316 18.61 3.05 0.04
CA PHE A 316 18.91 3.03 1.46
C PHE A 316 18.26 1.83 2.18
N ILE A 317 17.00 1.53 1.88
CA ILE A 317 16.29 0.38 2.48
C ILE A 317 16.99 -0.93 2.10
N ALA A 318 17.31 -1.11 0.80
CA ALA A 318 17.94 -2.33 0.32
C ALA A 318 19.39 -2.51 0.80
N ASP A 319 20.16 -1.45 1.02
CA ASP A 319 21.52 -1.52 1.58
C ASP A 319 21.53 -1.99 3.04
N LYS A 320 20.48 -1.68 3.79
CA LYS A 320 20.32 -2.12 5.19
C LYS A 320 19.74 -3.53 5.32
N GLY A 321 19.21 -4.11 4.24
CA GLY A 321 18.72 -5.48 4.18
C GLY A 321 19.71 -6.50 3.64
N GLY A 322 20.85 -6.06 3.09
CA GLY A 322 21.96 -6.94 2.79
C GLY A 322 22.62 -7.38 4.09
N GLU A 323 22.53 -8.68 4.41
CA GLU A 323 23.10 -9.32 5.59
C GLU A 323 24.47 -8.71 6.00
N GLN A 324 24.54 -8.27 7.25
CA GLN A 324 25.79 -8.26 8.02
C GLN A 324 25.99 -9.65 8.62
#